data_AF-A0AAV4I7K1-F1
#
_entry.id   AF-A0AAV4I7K1-F1
#
_cell.length_a   1.000
_cell.length_b   1.000
_cell.length_c   1.000
_cell.angle_alpha   90.00
_cell.angle_beta   90.00
_cell.angle_gamma   90.00
#
_symmetry.space_group_name_H-M   'P 1'
#
loop_
_entity.id
_entity.type
_entity.pdbx_description
1 polymer ?
#
loop_
_entity_poly.entity_id
_entity_poly.type
_entity_poly.pdbx_seq_one_letter_code
_entity_poly.pdbx_strand_id
1 'polypeptide(L)' 'MISGAPAKFTMEGTTIKVKDVLLAQSSCTKPEVTPGNSCQVAANSQPKYQCSADLYWDQNGLRFANLQMGSYTAN' A
#
# COMPACT_ATOMS: atom_id res chain seq x y z
N MET A 1 -20.22 35.42 28.83
CA MET A 1 -20.63 34.08 28.35
C MET A 1 -19.88 33.82 27.06
N ILE A 2 -18.86 32.95 27.08
CA ILE A 2 -18.14 32.56 25.86
C ILE A 2 -18.90 31.36 25.29
N SER A 3 -19.75 31.62 24.30
CA SER A 3 -20.38 30.57 23.50
C SER A 3 -19.35 30.07 22.49
N GLY A 4 -18.48 29.16 22.91
CA GLY A 4 -17.59 28.44 22.02
C GLY A 4 -18.33 27.25 21.42
N ALA A 5 -18.78 27.37 20.17
CA ALA A 5 -19.17 26.18 19.40
C ALA A 5 -18.01 25.18 19.41
N PRO A 6 -18.27 23.86 19.48
CA PRO A 6 -17.19 22.88 19.39
C PRO A 6 -16.50 23.05 18.03
N ALA A 7 -15.24 23.49 18.05
CA ALA A 7 -14.41 23.52 16.87
C ALA A 7 -14.23 22.06 16.41
N LYS A 8 -14.88 21.72 15.29
CA LYS A 8 -14.74 20.42 14.66
C LYS A 8 -13.38 20.41 13.97
N PHE A 9 -12.36 19.90 14.65
CA PHE A 9 -11.05 19.64 14.03
C PHE A 9 -11.19 18.36 13.20
N THR A 10 -11.45 18.49 11.90
CA THR A 10 -11.20 17.39 10.97
C THR A 10 -9.68 17.23 10.87
N MET A 11 -9.14 16.21 11.52
CA MET A 11 -7.78 15.76 11.24
C MET A 11 -7.75 15.30 9.78
N GLU A 12 -7.07 16.07 8.93
CA GLU A 12 -6.82 15.66 7.55
C GLU A 12 -6.01 14.36 7.56
N GLY A 13 -6.28 13.48 6.58
CA GLY A 13 -5.80 12.10 6.56
C GLY A 13 -4.29 11.90 6.77
N THR A 14 -3.91 10.66 7.05
CA THR A 14 -2.50 10.29 7.26
C THR A 14 -1.84 9.92 5.95
N THR A 15 -0.66 10.49 5.68
CA THR A 15 0.19 10.05 4.56
C THR A 15 1.17 8.97 5.04
N ILE A 16 1.16 7.80 4.41
CA ILE A 16 2.07 6.69 4.66
C ILE A 16 2.99 6.57 3.45
N LYS A 17 4.30 6.67 3.69
CA LYS A 17 5.31 6.47 2.64
C LYS A 17 5.87 5.06 2.74
N VAL A 18 5.64 4.28 1.70
CA VAL A 18 6.18 2.94 1.52
C VAL A 18 7.36 3.06 0.57
N LYS A 19 8.54 2.58 0.96
CA LYS A 19 9.74 2.67 0.13
C LYS A 19 10.41 1.32 0.00
N ASP A 20 10.99 1.09 -1.17
CA ASP A 20 11.90 -0.01 -1.46
C ASP A 20 11.32 -1.40 -1.13
N VAL A 21 10.02 -1.56 -1.36
CA VAL A 21 9.34 -2.85 -1.16
C VAL A 21 9.67 -3.76 -2.32
N LEU A 22 10.27 -4.89 -1.99
CA LEU A 22 10.60 -5.94 -2.93
C LEU A 22 9.38 -6.83 -3.19
N LEU A 23 8.98 -6.94 -4.45
CA LEU A 23 7.88 -7.80 -4.89
C LEU A 23 8.42 -9.04 -5.60
N ALA A 24 7.90 -10.19 -5.16
CA ALA A 24 8.16 -11.51 -5.70
C ALA A 24 6.86 -12.11 -6.27
N GLN A 25 6.98 -13.13 -7.11
CA GLN A 25 5.83 -13.84 -7.65
C GLN A 25 5.15 -14.67 -6.55
N SER A 26 3.83 -14.58 -6.46
CA SER A 26 3.05 -15.40 -5.54
C SER A 26 2.65 -16.74 -6.18
N SER A 27 2.21 -17.68 -5.36
CA SER A 27 1.66 -18.98 -5.78
C SER A 27 0.27 -18.89 -6.41
N CYS A 28 -0.36 -17.71 -6.39
CA CYS A 28 -1.72 -17.50 -6.89
C CYS A 28 -1.73 -17.18 -8.38
N THR A 29 -2.63 -17.81 -9.12
CA THR A 29 -2.95 -17.53 -10.51
C THR A 29 -4.06 -16.48 -10.61
N LYS A 30 -3.91 -15.51 -11.52
CA LYS A 30 -5.03 -14.64 -11.90
C LYS A 30 -6.00 -15.44 -12.79
N PRO A 31 -7.33 -15.27 -12.68
CA PRO A 31 -8.07 -14.26 -11.91
C PRO A 31 -8.46 -14.68 -10.47
N GLU A 32 -8.00 -15.84 -9.99
CA GLU A 32 -8.46 -16.51 -8.78
C GLU A 32 -7.97 -15.88 -7.46
N VAL A 33 -7.51 -14.62 -7.50
CA VAL A 33 -7.15 -13.87 -6.29
C VAL A 33 -8.43 -13.39 -5.61
N THR A 34 -9.10 -14.33 -4.94
CA THR A 34 -10.24 -14.02 -4.08
C THR A 34 -9.74 -13.35 -2.81
N PRO A 35 -10.28 -12.17 -2.44
CA PRO A 35 -9.98 -11.54 -1.16
C PRO A 35 -10.22 -12.53 0.00
N GLY A 36 -9.22 -12.75 0.84
CA GLY A 36 -9.29 -13.70 1.96
C GLY A 36 -8.53 -15.01 1.74
N ASN A 37 -8.16 -15.35 0.51
CA ASN A 37 -7.25 -16.47 0.27
C ASN A 37 -5.80 -16.04 0.53
N SER A 38 -5.09 -16.80 1.37
CA SER A 38 -3.67 -16.57 1.62
C SER A 38 -2.83 -17.04 0.42
N CYS A 39 -2.32 -16.10 -0.36
CA CYS A 39 -1.31 -16.37 -1.37
C CYS A 39 0.07 -16.49 -0.70
N GLN A 40 0.83 -17.53 -1.05
CA GLN A 40 2.21 -17.68 -0.59
C GLN A 40 3.18 -17.12 -1.63
N VAL A 41 4.43 -16.87 -1.25
CA VAL A 41 5.50 -16.63 -2.24
C VAL A 41 5.75 -17.94 -2.99
N ALA A 42 5.83 -17.90 -4.31
CA ALA A 42 6.06 -19.10 -5.12
C ALA A 42 7.43 -19.72 -4.78
N ALA A 43 7.52 -21.05 -4.80
CA ALA A 43 8.77 -21.75 -4.55
C ALA A 43 9.85 -21.27 -5.52
N ASN A 44 11.04 -20.92 -5.01
CA ASN A 44 12.16 -20.34 -5.75
C ASN A 44 11.91 -18.96 -6.37
N SER A 45 10.85 -18.25 -6.00
CA SER A 45 10.67 -16.87 -6.48
C SER A 45 11.74 -15.97 -5.87
N GLN A 46 12.47 -15.27 -6.73
CA GLN A 46 13.31 -14.14 -6.35
C GLN A 46 12.51 -12.84 -6.49
N PRO A 47 12.85 -11.80 -5.71
CA PRO A 47 12.34 -10.46 -5.96
C PRO A 47 12.66 -10.01 -7.38
N LYS A 48 11.67 -9.47 -8.09
CA LYS A 48 11.83 -8.99 -9.47
C LYS A 48 11.56 -7.51 -9.61
N TYR A 49 10.78 -6.95 -8.69
CA TYR A 49 10.40 -5.54 -8.72
C TYR A 49 10.68 -4.89 -7.37
N GLN A 50 11.04 -3.62 -7.42
CA GLN A 50 11.15 -2.75 -6.26
C GLN A 50 10.14 -1.63 -6.43
N CYS A 51 9.31 -1.44 -5.40
CA CYS A 51 8.21 -0.49 -5.43
C CYS A 51 8.31 0.52 -4.28
N SER A 52 8.02 1.77 -4.59
CA SER A 52 7.80 2.84 -3.62
C SER A 52 6.45 3.47 -3.89
N ALA A 53 5.69 3.74 -2.82
CA ALA A 53 4.37 4.34 -2.94
C ALA A 53 4.08 5.33 -1.82
N ASP A 54 3.45 6.44 -2.17
CA ASP A 54 2.79 7.32 -1.22
C ASP A 54 1.31 6.92 -1.11
N LEU A 55 0.90 6.54 0.09
CA LEU A 55 -0.47 6.19 0.42
C LEU A 55 -1.10 7.30 1.26
N TYR A 56 -2.35 7.62 1.00
CA TYR A 56 -3.13 8.56 1.78
C TYR A 56 -4.32 7.84 2.41
N TRP A 57 -4.44 7.90 3.73
CA TRP A 57 -5.54 7.30 4.48
C TRP A 57 -6.41 8.39 5.09
N ASP A 58 -7.66 8.49 4.64
CA ASP A 58 -8.65 9.40 5.20
C ASP A 58 -9.95 8.67 5.59
N GLN A 59 -10.99 9.43 5.91
CA GLN A 59 -12.33 8.93 6.22
C GLN A 59 -13.00 8.13 5.08
N ASN A 60 -12.46 8.20 3.86
CA ASN A 60 -12.92 7.44 2.69
C ASN A 60 -12.04 6.20 2.41
N GLY A 61 -10.99 5.97 3.20
CA GLY A 61 -10.11 4.80 3.13
C GLY A 61 -8.73 5.09 2.53
N LEU A 62 -8.03 4.02 2.12
CA LEU A 62 -6.69 4.09 1.53
C LEU A 62 -6.76 4.51 0.06
N ARG A 63 -5.94 5.50 -0.31
CA ARG A 63 -5.74 5.97 -1.68
C ARG A 63 -4.26 5.95 -2.05
N PHE A 64 -3.97 5.64 -3.30
CA PHE A 64 -2.61 5.71 -3.86
C PHE A 64 -2.40 7.07 -4.51
N ALA A 65 -1.35 7.80 -4.11
CA ALA A 65 -1.03 9.10 -4.68
C ALA A 65 0.10 9.00 -5.72
N ASN A 66 1.17 8.28 -5.39
CA ASN A 66 2.30 8.06 -6.28
C ASN A 66 2.73 6.61 -6.17
N LEU A 67 2.79 5.87 -7.28
CA LEU A 67 3.34 4.52 -7.34
C LEU A 67 4.52 4.51 -8.31
N GLN A 68 5.69 4.14 -7.80
CA GLN A 68 6.91 3.95 -8.58
C GLN A 68 7.29 2.49 -8.52
N MET A 69 7.47 1.86 -9.68
CA MET A 69 7.89 0.48 -9.80
C MET A 69 9.09 0.40 -10.73
N GLY A 70 10.17 -0.21 -10.25
CA GLY A 70 11.36 -0.52 -11.02
C GLY A 70 11.63 -2.02 -11.05
N SER A 71 12.43 -2.47 -12.01
CA SER A 71 13.03 -3.81 -11.98
C SER A 71 14.08 -3.87 -10.87
N TYR A 72 14.06 -4.94 -10.10
CA TYR A 72 15.07 -5.24 -9.10
C TYR A 72 16.05 -6.29 -9.65
N THR A 73 17.35 -6.03 -9.48
CA THR A 73 18.42 -6.98 -9.78
C THR A 73 19.19 -7.19 -8.49
N ALA A 74 19.22 -8.43 -7.98
CA ALA A 74 20.09 -8.78 -6.87
C ALA A 74 21.55 -8.72 -7.35
N ASN A 75 22.37 -7.92 -6.68
CA ASN A 75 23.83 -7.91 -6.87
C ASN A 75 24.47 -9.16 -6.25
#